data_AF-A0A3D2R6E8-F1
#
_entry.id   AF-A0A3D2R6E8-F1
#
_cell.length_a   1.000
_cell.length_b   1.000
_cell.length_c   1.000
_cell.angle_alpha   90.00
_cell.angle_beta   90.00
_cell.angle_gamma   90.00
#
_symmetry.space_group_name_H-M   'P 1'
#
loop_
_entity.id
_entity.type
_entity.pdbx_description
1 polymer ?
#
loop_
_entity_poly.entity_id
_entity_poly.type
_entity_poly.pdbx_seq_one_letter_code
_entity_poly.pdbx_strand_id
1 'polypeptide(L)' 'MSAVVITKNEGQIIEQFLTQLSFVDQIVLVDSGSEDDTVKQAQQFKN' A
#
# COMPACT_ATOMS: atom_id res chain seq x y z
N MET A 1 -12.11 7.71 8.56
CA MET A 1 -12.38 7.02 7.29
C MET A 1 -11.36 5.91 7.09
N SER A 2 -11.76 4.79 6.48
CA SER A 2 -10.88 3.66 6.20
C SER A 2 -10.84 3.36 4.71
N ALA A 3 -9.67 2.98 4.20
CA ALA A 3 -9.47 2.51 2.83
C ALA A 3 -9.01 1.05 2.83
N VAL A 4 -9.51 0.26 1.88
CA VAL A 4 -9.04 -1.10 1.61
C VAL A 4 -8.36 -1.08 0.24
N VAL A 5 -7.11 -1.56 0.19
CA VAL A 5 -6.27 -1.55 -1.01
C VAL A 5 -5.87 -2.98 -1.30
N ILE A 6 -6.15 -3.46 -2.51
CA ILE A 6 -5.71 -4.78 -2.98
C ILE A 6 -4.55 -4.57 -3.95
N THR A 7 -3.42 -5.23 -3.70
CA THR A 7 -2.18 -5.02 -4.49
C THR A 7 -1.70 -6.30 -5.17
N LYS A 8 -1.01 -6.14 -6.29
CA LYS A 8 -0.25 -7.21 -6.97
C LYS A 8 0.87 -6.58 -7.79
N ASN A 9 2.12 -6.80 -7.39
CA ASN A 9 3.31 -6.33 -8.10
C ASN A 9 3.34 -4.81 -8.37
N GLU A 10 2.97 -4.01 -7.37
CA GLU A 10 2.88 -2.55 -7.44
C GLU A 10 4.06 -1.85 -6.75
N GLY A 11 5.19 -2.52 -6.50
CA GLY A 11 6.30 -1.96 -5.73
C GLY A 11 6.79 -0.62 -6.26
N GLN A 12 6.79 -0.44 -7.58
CA GLN A 12 7.24 0.82 -8.19
C GLN A 12 6.36 2.03 -7.86
N ILE A 13 5.08 1.83 -7.54
CA ILE A 13 4.12 2.93 -7.34
C ILE A 13 3.47 2.94 -5.95
N ILE A 14 3.62 1.87 -5.17
CA ILE A 14 2.86 1.66 -3.93
C ILE A 14 3.06 2.80 -2.91
N GLU A 15 4.28 3.32 -2.76
CA GLU A 15 4.56 4.42 -1.82
C GLU A 15 3.85 5.73 -2.22
N GLN A 16 3.93 6.08 -3.52
CA GLN A 16 3.25 7.27 -4.04
C GLN A 16 1.74 7.13 -3.92
N PHE A 17 1.21 5.93 -4.19
CA PHE A 17 -0.21 5.63 -4.04
C PHE A 17 -0.68 5.77 -2.59
N LEU A 18 0.03 5.16 -1.63
CA LEU A 18 -0.31 5.25 -0.21
C LEU A 18 -0.28 6.69 0.32
N THR A 19 0.63 7.53 -0.18
CA THR A 19 0.70 8.96 0.17
C THR A 19 -0.58 9.72 -0.21
N GLN A 20 -1.24 9.34 -1.31
CA GLN A 20 -2.50 9.96 -1.74
C GLN A 20 -3.67 9.63 -0.81
N LEU A 21 -3.53 8.61 0.03
CA LEU A 21 -4.50 8.20 1.04
C LEU A 21 -4.25 8.87 2.40
N SER A 22 -3.39 9.89 2.50
CA SER A 22 -3.09 10.59 3.77
C SER A 22 -4.32 11.19 4.48
N PHE A 23 -5.44 11.34 3.79
CA PHE A 23 -6.71 11.80 4.36
C PHE A 23 -7.50 10.72 5.13
N VAL A 24 -7.10 9.44 5.06
CA VAL A 24 -7.76 8.36 5.81
C VAL A 24 -7.04 8.07 7.12
N ASP A 25 -7.79 7.68 8.13
CA ASP A 25 -7.24 7.33 9.45
C ASP A 25 -6.63 5.91 9.45
N GLN A 26 -7.09 5.05 8.54
CA GLN A 26 -6.66 3.65 8.46
C GLN A 26 -6.63 3.15 7.01
N ILE A 27 -5.55 2.45 6.67
CA ILE A 27 -5.38 1.72 5.41
C ILE A 27 -5.25 0.23 5.74
N VAL A 28 -6.08 -0.60 5.12
CA VAL A 28 -5.96 -2.06 5.16
C VAL A 28 -5.47 -2.51 3.78
N LEU A 29 -4.23 -2.98 3.71
CA LEU A 29 -3.62 -3.49 2.48
C LEU A 29 -3.71 -5.01 2.43
N VAL A 30 -4.23 -5.53 1.32
CA VAL A 30 -4.38 -6.96 1.06
C VAL A 30 -3.56 -7.29 -0.18
N ASP A 31 -2.46 -8.00 0.02
CA ASP A 31 -1.59 -8.41 -1.08
C ASP A 31 -2.09 -9.70 -1.76
N SER A 32 -2.12 -9.72 -3.09
CA SER A 32 -2.57 -10.86 -3.91
C SER A 32 -1.42 -11.78 -4.34
N GLY A 33 -0.41 -11.92 -3.48
CA GLY A 33 0.76 -12.78 -3.68
C GLY A 33 1.82 -12.14 -4.57
N SER A 34 2.16 -10.88 -4.32
CA SER A 34 3.22 -10.19 -5.07
C SER A 34 4.54 -10.92 -4.98
N GLU A 35 5.28 -10.94 -6.09
CA GLU A 35 6.60 -11.58 -6.22
C GLU A 35 7.74 -10.54 -6.23
N ASP A 36 7.38 -9.25 -6.16
CA ASP A 36 8.29 -8.12 -6.08
C ASP A 36 8.33 -7.54 -4.65
N ASP A 37 8.93 -6.35 -4.51
CA ASP A 37 9.07 -5.67 -3.23
C ASP A 37 7.80 -4.94 -2.75
N THR A 38 6.63 -5.13 -3.36
CA THR A 38 5.37 -4.43 -3.00
C THR A 38 5.09 -4.43 -1.51
N VAL A 39 5.10 -5.61 -0.89
CA VAL A 39 4.78 -5.78 0.53
C VAL A 39 5.84 -5.12 1.41
N LYS A 40 7.11 -5.24 1.03
CA LYS A 40 8.23 -4.65 1.77
C LYS A 40 8.15 -3.13 1.78
N GLN A 41 7.86 -2.52 0.63
CA GLN A 41 7.71 -1.07 0.52
C GLN A 41 6.46 -0.58 1.27
N ALA A 42 5.33 -1.28 1.15
CA ALA A 42 4.13 -0.97 1.90
C ALA A 42 4.33 -1.03 3.43
N GLN A 43 5.13 -1.98 3.94
CA GLN A 43 5.44 -2.09 5.37
C GLN A 43 6.35 -0.98 5.89
N GLN A 44 7.18 -0.40 5.03
CA GLN A 44 8.07 0.70 5.39
C GLN A 44 7.38 2.06 5.36
N PHE A 45 6.20 2.15 4.72
CA PHE A 45 5.41 3.36 4.66
C PHE A 45 4.98 3.83 6.07
N LYS A 46 5.19 5.11 6.35
CA LYS A 46 4.74 5.78 7.57
C LYS A 46 3.88 6.97 7.16
N ASN A 47 2.62 6.94 7.63
CA ASN A 47 1.66 8.02 7.46
C ASN A 47 1.89 9.13 8.50
#